data_AF-A0A8J6IUK7-F1
#
_entry.id   AF-A0A8J6IUK7-F1
#
_cell.length_a   1.000
_cell.length_b   1.000
_cell.length_c   1.000
_cell.angle_alpha   90.00
_cell.angle_beta   90.00
_cell.angle_gamma   90.00
#
_symmetry.space_group_name_H-M   'P 1'
#
loop_
_entity.id
_entity.type
_entity.pdbx_description
1 polymer ?
#
loop_
_entity_poly.entity_id
_entity_poly.type
_entity_poly.pdbx_seq_one_letter_code
_entity_poly.pdbx_strand_id
1 'polypeptide(L)'
;MRDLALVFMLFFSIYYAFKRPYIGVCAWVWIALTAPTDWAFGFSTQFRMNLTIVLVTVLAYIFSQKNKSLKGGSLGLLTFLFGFWTLISSYNNITIYPSQVWGHWFEFVKVLMLFLFVLLTIQKRLHIDTFIWAIVLSISSFAASGAFKFLVSGGSYRIVGVAGQIQDRNDLVVAINMCIPLIIYLAQTCKHANLKKGLWGLLILNIIAVVGTYSRAGFVGLLIIGAAFWWKSKSKFKIALLAMCLIPVFYALAPSDWKARQSTVETAATQDSSFIGRLWAWKISTMIALDHPFTGGGFRAVIDPSIWSYYAPATPDFPPIDTPPIPDTQHSLAAHNIYMQVLGDHGFIGLGIFLLIFYRALSINKATLKLAKQNGHLWGVHLSSALSLSIIGFCINGANVSRAYFDLVWAILAIIVVVQVNRASLFANTQTSTQETTPDGRQITKPSSD
;
A
#
# COMPACT_ATOMS: atom_id res chain seq x y z
N MET A 1 -4.53 28.36 11.42
CA MET A 1 -3.62 28.16 10.24
C MET A 1 -3.81 26.82 9.55
N ARG A 2 -3.80 25.66 10.25
CA ARG A 2 -4.03 24.34 9.63
C ARG A 2 -5.40 24.22 8.95
N ASP A 3 -6.48 24.66 9.62
CA ASP A 3 -7.82 24.68 9.03
C ASP A 3 -7.88 25.48 7.72
N LEU A 4 -7.30 26.69 7.67
CA LEU A 4 -7.27 27.50 6.46
C LEU A 4 -6.50 26.83 5.32
N ALA A 5 -5.38 26.16 5.62
CA ALA A 5 -4.62 25.41 4.63
C ALA A 5 -5.41 24.23 4.07
N LEU A 6 -6.15 23.50 4.92
CA LEU A 6 -7.01 22.39 4.49
C LEU A 6 -8.18 22.85 3.63
N VAL A 7 -8.80 23.96 4.00
CA VAL A 7 -9.91 24.55 3.24
C VAL A 7 -9.41 25.07 1.90
N PHE A 8 -8.27 25.76 1.87
CA PHE A 8 -7.64 26.19 0.62
C PHE A 8 -7.31 25.00 -0.28
N MET A 9 -6.72 23.93 0.28
CA MET A 9 -6.45 22.70 -0.44
C MET A 9 -7.73 22.09 -1.00
N LEU A 10 -8.82 22.05 -0.21
CA LEU A 10 -10.11 21.52 -0.65
C LEU A 10 -10.66 22.30 -1.85
N PHE A 11 -10.73 23.63 -1.76
CA PHE A 11 -11.21 24.47 -2.87
C PHE A 11 -10.34 24.36 -4.11
N PHE A 12 -9.01 24.33 -3.93
CA PHE A 12 -8.07 24.09 -5.02
C PHE A 12 -8.32 22.74 -5.69
N SER A 13 -8.42 21.66 -4.90
CA SER A 13 -8.71 20.32 -5.41
C SER A 13 -10.05 20.26 -6.13
N ILE A 14 -11.11 20.90 -5.61
CA ILE A 14 -12.43 20.97 -6.25
C ILE A 14 -12.33 21.64 -7.62
N TYR A 15 -11.72 22.82 -7.70
CA TYR A 15 -11.59 23.58 -8.93
C TYR A 15 -10.85 22.81 -10.02
N TYR A 16 -9.72 22.17 -9.67
CA TYR A 16 -8.94 21.40 -10.64
C TYR A 16 -9.56 20.04 -10.96
N ALA A 17 -10.31 19.42 -10.03
CA ALA A 17 -11.03 18.18 -10.30
C ALA A 17 -12.10 18.36 -11.37
N PHE A 18 -12.84 19.48 -11.36
CA PHE A 18 -13.81 19.82 -12.42
C PHE A 18 -13.17 19.94 -13.80
N LYS A 19 -11.96 20.51 -13.88
CA LYS A 19 -11.23 20.65 -15.15
C LYS A 19 -10.60 19.35 -15.62
N ARG A 20 -10.10 18.54 -14.68
CA ARG A 20 -9.32 17.34 -14.95
C ARG A 20 -9.62 16.28 -13.88
N PRO A 21 -10.53 15.34 -14.16
CA PRO A 21 -10.97 14.34 -13.17
C PRO A 21 -9.85 13.55 -12.50
N TYR A 22 -8.72 13.28 -13.19
CA TYR A 22 -7.59 12.57 -12.58
C TYR A 22 -6.96 13.33 -11.40
N ILE A 23 -7.03 14.66 -11.37
CA ILE A 23 -6.56 15.47 -10.23
C ILE A 23 -7.47 15.23 -9.02
N GLY A 24 -8.77 15.10 -9.25
CA GLY A 24 -9.74 14.72 -8.22
C GLY A 24 -9.42 13.35 -7.62
N VAL A 25 -9.06 12.36 -8.45
CA VAL A 25 -8.62 11.03 -7.98
C VAL A 25 -7.30 11.10 -7.20
N CYS A 26 -6.36 11.97 -7.59
CA CYS A 26 -5.12 12.19 -6.83
C CYS A 26 -5.40 12.84 -5.46
N ALA A 27 -6.32 13.81 -5.39
CA ALA A 27 -6.75 14.41 -4.14
C ALA A 27 -7.49 13.38 -3.25
N TRP A 28 -8.33 12.53 -3.86
CA TRP A 28 -9.05 11.47 -3.16
C TRP A 28 -8.06 10.50 -2.48
N VAL A 29 -7.11 9.91 -3.20
CA VAL A 29 -6.14 8.98 -2.58
C VAL A 29 -5.32 9.67 -1.49
N TRP A 30 -4.95 10.94 -1.69
CA TRP A 30 -4.22 11.69 -0.67
C TRP A 30 -5.04 11.89 0.61
N ILE A 31 -6.32 12.28 0.49
CA ILE A 31 -7.24 12.46 1.63
C ILE A 31 -7.48 11.12 2.33
N ALA A 32 -7.71 10.05 1.57
CA ALA A 32 -7.97 8.72 2.11
C ALA A 32 -6.78 8.19 2.94
N LEU A 33 -5.55 8.43 2.46
CA LEU A 33 -4.33 7.97 3.15
C LEU A 33 -3.88 8.90 4.29
N THR A 34 -4.14 10.19 4.19
CA THR A 34 -3.67 11.19 5.18
C THR A 34 -4.67 11.38 6.32
N ALA A 35 -5.98 11.23 6.05
CA ALA A 35 -7.06 11.63 6.95
C ALA A 35 -6.86 13.05 7.51
N PRO A 36 -6.75 14.07 6.64
CA PRO A 36 -6.29 15.41 7.01
C PRO A 36 -7.23 16.16 7.96
N THR A 37 -8.53 15.83 7.94
CA THR A 37 -9.53 16.37 8.86
C THR A 37 -9.18 16.08 10.31
N ASP A 38 -8.58 14.93 10.58
CA ASP A 38 -8.26 14.46 11.92
C ASP A 38 -7.01 15.16 12.49
N TRP A 39 -6.32 15.95 11.65
CA TRP A 39 -5.14 16.73 12.02
C TRP A 39 -5.47 18.20 12.29
N ALA A 40 -6.70 18.60 11.99
CA ALA A 40 -7.23 19.93 12.25
C ALA A 40 -7.78 20.03 13.68
N PHE A 41 -7.88 21.27 14.17
CA PHE A 41 -8.41 21.54 15.52
C PHE A 41 -9.64 22.43 15.50
N GLY A 42 -9.99 23.00 14.34
CA GLY A 42 -11.10 23.95 14.19
C GLY A 42 -12.26 23.39 13.35
N PHE A 43 -12.95 24.31 12.68
CA PHE A 43 -14.20 24.03 11.96
C PHE A 43 -14.03 23.05 10.77
N SER A 44 -12.82 22.90 10.23
CA SER A 44 -12.58 22.01 9.07
C SER A 44 -12.72 20.52 9.42
N THR A 45 -12.68 20.17 10.72
CA THR A 45 -12.98 18.83 11.24
C THR A 45 -14.41 18.35 10.92
N GLN A 46 -15.35 19.28 10.73
CA GLN A 46 -16.75 18.96 10.41
C GLN A 46 -16.98 18.69 8.93
N PHE A 47 -15.97 18.95 8.08
CA PHE A 47 -16.12 18.77 6.64
C PHE A 47 -15.94 17.32 6.25
N ARG A 48 -16.89 16.79 5.47
CA ARG A 48 -16.77 15.46 4.85
C ARG A 48 -15.87 15.53 3.60
N MET A 49 -14.63 15.96 3.77
CA MET A 49 -13.69 16.28 2.66
C MET A 49 -13.57 15.14 1.64
N ASN A 50 -13.43 13.90 2.12
CA ASN A 50 -13.30 12.75 1.22
C ASN A 50 -14.56 12.58 0.37
N LEU A 51 -15.75 12.62 0.98
CA LEU A 51 -17.03 12.54 0.27
C LEU A 51 -17.18 13.68 -0.76
N THR A 52 -16.83 14.91 -0.38
CA THR A 52 -16.89 16.07 -1.28
C THR A 52 -16.03 15.85 -2.52
N ILE A 53 -14.77 15.44 -2.35
CA ILE A 53 -13.87 15.18 -3.48
C ILE A 53 -14.34 14.00 -4.32
N VAL A 54 -14.85 12.92 -3.72
CA VAL A 54 -15.44 11.78 -4.45
C VAL A 54 -16.57 12.28 -5.35
N LEU A 55 -17.56 13.00 -4.79
CA LEU A 55 -18.72 13.47 -5.54
C LEU A 55 -18.32 14.43 -6.67
N VAL A 56 -17.45 15.39 -6.39
CA VAL A 56 -16.94 16.33 -7.40
C VAL A 56 -16.20 15.58 -8.51
N THR A 57 -15.36 14.59 -8.17
CA THR A 57 -14.62 13.80 -9.16
C THR A 57 -15.55 12.97 -10.03
N VAL A 58 -16.56 12.34 -9.44
CA VAL A 58 -17.59 11.56 -10.15
C VAL A 58 -18.35 12.45 -11.12
N LEU A 59 -18.86 13.59 -10.65
CA LEU A 59 -19.59 14.54 -11.50
C LEU A 59 -18.70 15.08 -12.62
N ALA A 60 -17.48 15.53 -12.28
CA ALA A 60 -16.51 16.01 -13.25
C ALA A 60 -16.21 14.96 -14.33
N TYR A 61 -16.04 13.69 -13.95
CA TYR A 61 -15.83 12.60 -14.91
C TYR A 61 -17.05 12.41 -15.82
N ILE A 62 -18.27 12.40 -15.25
CA ILE A 62 -19.50 12.19 -16.01
C ILE A 62 -19.68 13.26 -17.09
N PHE A 63 -19.40 14.53 -16.77
CA PHE A 63 -19.59 15.66 -17.68
C PHE A 63 -18.39 15.95 -18.59
N SER A 64 -17.16 15.68 -18.14
CA SER A 64 -15.95 15.97 -18.92
C SER A 64 -15.62 14.88 -19.93
N GLN A 65 -15.99 13.62 -19.67
CA GLN A 65 -15.55 12.49 -20.49
C GLN A 65 -16.67 12.02 -21.44
N LYS A 66 -16.56 12.39 -22.73
CA LYS A 66 -17.54 12.01 -23.77
C LYS A 66 -17.51 10.52 -24.11
N ASN A 67 -16.31 9.94 -24.27
CA ASN A 67 -16.13 8.52 -24.56
C ASN A 67 -15.66 7.77 -23.31
N LYS A 68 -16.60 7.12 -22.63
CA LYS A 68 -16.33 6.32 -21.42
C LYS A 68 -15.98 4.90 -21.85
N SER A 69 -14.73 4.48 -21.59
CA SER A 69 -14.28 3.11 -21.84
C SER A 69 -13.53 2.62 -20.62
N LEU A 70 -14.02 1.53 -20.02
CA LEU A 70 -13.35 0.86 -18.92
C LEU A 70 -12.48 -0.28 -19.45
N LYS A 71 -11.18 -0.20 -19.21
CA LYS A 71 -10.22 -1.27 -19.55
C LYS A 71 -9.57 -1.77 -18.26
N GLY A 72 -10.08 -2.87 -17.72
CA GLY A 72 -9.58 -3.45 -16.46
C GLY A 72 -8.59 -4.62 -16.62
N GLY A 73 -8.60 -5.31 -17.77
CA GLY A 73 -7.82 -6.53 -17.96
C GLY A 73 -8.15 -7.63 -16.93
N SER A 74 -7.31 -8.66 -16.86
CA SER A 74 -7.52 -9.79 -15.92
C SER A 74 -7.41 -9.40 -14.45
N LEU A 75 -6.52 -8.45 -14.10
CA LEU A 75 -6.36 -8.01 -12.71
C LEU A 75 -7.52 -7.12 -12.24
N GLY A 76 -8.05 -6.26 -13.11
CA GLY A 76 -9.27 -5.51 -12.81
C GLY A 76 -10.48 -6.42 -12.63
N LEU A 77 -10.63 -7.44 -13.49
CA LEU A 77 -11.67 -8.45 -13.34
C LEU A 77 -11.57 -9.19 -12.00
N LEU A 78 -10.38 -9.67 -11.63
CA LEU A 78 -10.17 -10.33 -10.33
C LEU A 78 -10.47 -9.40 -9.14
N THR A 79 -10.15 -8.12 -9.25
CA THR A 79 -10.45 -7.13 -8.21
C THR A 79 -11.96 -6.96 -8.01
N PHE A 80 -12.74 -6.82 -9.08
CA PHE A 80 -14.19 -6.74 -8.98
C PHE A 80 -14.83 -8.08 -8.59
N LEU A 81 -14.27 -9.20 -9.03
CA LEU A 81 -14.70 -10.53 -8.61
C LEU A 81 -14.49 -10.72 -7.10
N PHE A 82 -13.37 -10.25 -6.56
CA PHE A 82 -13.15 -10.25 -5.12
C PHE A 82 -14.17 -9.36 -4.41
N GLY A 83 -14.40 -8.13 -4.90
CA GLY A 83 -15.44 -7.25 -4.37
C GLY A 83 -16.83 -7.89 -4.36
N PHE A 84 -17.21 -8.57 -5.45
CA PHE A 84 -18.46 -9.32 -5.53
C PHE A 84 -18.48 -10.53 -4.58
N TRP A 85 -17.37 -11.25 -4.44
CA TRP A 85 -17.27 -12.35 -3.47
C TRP A 85 -17.43 -11.85 -2.03
N THR A 86 -16.81 -10.71 -1.69
CA THR A 86 -16.96 -10.10 -0.36
C THR A 86 -18.40 -9.68 -0.08
N LEU A 87 -19.19 -9.31 -1.11
CA LEU A 87 -20.62 -9.06 -0.97
C LEU A 87 -21.40 -10.35 -0.64
N ILE A 88 -21.13 -11.45 -1.37
CA ILE A 88 -21.75 -12.76 -1.09
C ILE A 88 -21.41 -13.22 0.33
N SER A 89 -20.14 -13.14 0.71
CA SER A 89 -19.68 -13.48 2.05
C SER A 89 -20.33 -12.59 3.12
N SER A 90 -20.42 -11.28 2.90
CA SER A 90 -21.08 -10.35 3.83
C SER A 90 -22.57 -10.65 3.99
N TYR A 91 -23.25 -11.08 2.92
CA TYR A 91 -24.64 -11.50 3.00
C TYR A 91 -24.82 -12.78 3.84
N ASN A 92 -23.87 -13.72 3.75
CA ASN A 92 -23.86 -14.98 4.49
C ASN A 92 -23.04 -14.91 5.80
N ASN A 93 -22.95 -13.72 6.41
CA ASN A 93 -22.17 -13.54 7.64
C ASN A 93 -22.78 -14.32 8.81
N ILE A 94 -21.94 -14.69 9.77
CA ILE A 94 -22.32 -15.49 10.95
C ILE A 94 -22.31 -14.68 12.25
N THR A 95 -22.14 -13.35 12.16
CA THR A 95 -22.13 -12.45 13.31
C THR A 95 -23.55 -12.17 13.80
N ILE A 96 -23.67 -11.91 15.09
CA ILE A 96 -24.91 -11.39 15.70
C ILE A 96 -25.11 -9.88 15.44
N TYR A 97 -24.12 -9.18 14.87
CA TYR A 97 -24.18 -7.76 14.52
C TYR A 97 -23.99 -7.50 13.00
N PRO A 98 -24.96 -7.89 12.14
CA PRO A 98 -24.83 -7.72 10.68
C PRO A 98 -24.56 -6.28 10.22
N SER A 99 -25.03 -5.27 10.98
CA SER A 99 -24.79 -3.86 10.66
C SER A 99 -23.30 -3.49 10.64
N GLN A 100 -22.47 -4.14 11.45
CA GLN A 100 -21.02 -3.91 11.47
C GLN A 100 -20.35 -4.47 10.21
N VAL A 101 -20.76 -5.67 9.77
CA VAL A 101 -20.27 -6.29 8.53
C VAL A 101 -20.57 -5.40 7.34
N TRP A 102 -21.81 -4.92 7.22
CA TRP A 102 -22.19 -4.00 6.14
C TRP A 102 -21.42 -2.69 6.21
N GLY A 103 -21.19 -2.13 7.40
CA GLY A 103 -20.34 -0.96 7.59
C GLY A 103 -18.95 -1.14 6.97
N HIS A 104 -18.29 -2.26 7.26
CA HIS A 104 -16.97 -2.57 6.72
C HIS A 104 -16.99 -2.91 5.23
N TRP A 105 -18.03 -3.58 4.74
CA TRP A 105 -18.20 -3.79 3.30
C TRP A 105 -18.36 -2.45 2.56
N PHE A 106 -19.11 -1.49 3.10
CA PHE A 106 -19.22 -0.14 2.52
C PHE A 106 -17.89 0.62 2.53
N GLU A 107 -17.06 0.43 3.56
CA GLU A 107 -15.68 0.95 3.54
C GLU A 107 -14.88 0.34 2.40
N PHE A 108 -14.95 -0.98 2.21
CA PHE A 108 -14.24 -1.64 1.10
C PHE A 108 -14.79 -1.23 -0.28
N VAL A 109 -16.09 -1.01 -0.42
CA VAL A 109 -16.69 -0.46 -1.65
C VAL A 109 -16.11 0.91 -1.99
N LYS A 110 -15.84 1.78 -1.01
CA LYS A 110 -15.17 3.07 -1.27
C LYS A 110 -13.77 2.87 -1.84
N VAL A 111 -13.04 1.86 -1.38
CA VAL A 111 -11.73 1.48 -1.91
C VAL A 111 -11.84 0.95 -3.34
N LEU A 112 -12.84 0.12 -3.64
CA LEU A 112 -13.13 -0.37 -5.00
C LEU A 112 -13.57 0.76 -5.94
N MET A 113 -14.28 1.76 -5.43
CA MET A 113 -14.62 2.96 -6.19
C MET A 113 -13.36 3.78 -6.52
N LEU A 114 -12.45 3.98 -5.56
CA LEU A 114 -11.17 4.64 -5.83
C LEU A 114 -10.40 3.86 -6.91
N PHE A 115 -10.31 2.54 -6.79
CA PHE A 115 -9.71 1.66 -7.80
C PHE A 115 -10.34 1.91 -9.17
N LEU A 116 -11.67 1.82 -9.28
CA LEU A 116 -12.39 2.05 -10.54
C LEU A 116 -12.09 3.43 -11.14
N PHE A 117 -12.10 4.49 -10.33
CA PHE A 117 -11.87 5.85 -10.83
C PHE A 117 -10.42 6.09 -11.25
N VAL A 118 -9.45 5.39 -10.66
CA VAL A 118 -8.07 5.34 -11.18
C VAL A 118 -8.07 4.76 -12.59
N LEU A 119 -8.74 3.63 -12.83
CA LEU A 119 -8.82 2.99 -14.15
C LEU A 119 -9.47 3.89 -15.20
N LEU A 120 -10.50 4.66 -14.80
CA LEU A 120 -11.26 5.51 -15.71
C LEU A 120 -10.53 6.81 -16.09
N THR A 121 -9.70 7.36 -15.19
CA THR A 121 -9.14 8.72 -15.33
C THR A 121 -7.64 8.76 -15.58
N ILE A 122 -6.88 7.75 -15.14
CA ILE A 122 -5.42 7.69 -15.29
C ILE A 122 -5.07 6.93 -16.57
N GLN A 123 -4.38 7.61 -17.49
CA GLN A 123 -4.09 7.06 -18.83
C GLN A 123 -2.68 7.38 -19.32
N LYS A 124 -2.15 8.55 -18.95
CA LYS A 124 -0.86 9.06 -19.42
C LYS A 124 0.19 8.95 -18.33
N ARG A 125 1.47 8.93 -18.71
CA ARG A 125 2.60 8.99 -17.77
C ARG A 125 2.46 10.13 -16.75
N LEU A 126 2.09 11.34 -17.20
CA LEU A 126 1.87 12.47 -16.29
C LEU A 126 0.84 12.14 -15.19
N HIS A 127 -0.26 11.46 -15.53
CA HIS A 127 -1.30 11.12 -14.56
C HIS A 127 -0.76 10.09 -13.55
N ILE A 128 -0.01 9.09 -14.04
CA ILE A 128 0.64 8.06 -13.21
C ILE A 128 1.62 8.71 -12.24
N ASP A 129 2.54 9.55 -12.73
CA ASP A 129 3.54 10.24 -11.93
C ASP A 129 2.84 11.11 -10.87
N THR A 130 1.78 11.85 -11.23
CA THR A 130 0.99 12.68 -10.30
C THR A 130 0.33 11.86 -9.20
N PHE A 131 -0.23 10.70 -9.55
CA PHE A 131 -0.88 9.82 -8.58
C PHE A 131 0.12 9.17 -7.62
N ILE A 132 1.30 8.80 -8.11
CA ILE A 132 2.40 8.31 -7.25
C ILE A 132 2.89 9.43 -6.33
N TRP A 133 3.00 10.66 -6.83
CA TRP A 133 3.27 11.82 -5.98
C TRP A 133 2.22 12.00 -4.88
N ALA A 134 0.93 11.84 -5.17
CA ALA A 134 -0.12 11.92 -4.16
C ALA A 134 0.02 10.85 -3.07
N ILE A 135 0.38 9.62 -3.45
CA ILE A 135 0.69 8.52 -2.50
C ILE A 135 1.94 8.85 -1.66
N VAL A 136 3.03 9.27 -2.29
CA VAL A 136 4.28 9.57 -1.57
C VAL A 136 4.11 10.78 -0.65
N LEU A 137 3.42 11.83 -1.10
CA LEU A 137 3.20 13.03 -0.30
C LEU A 137 2.24 12.82 0.88
N SER A 138 1.36 11.81 0.83
CA SER A 138 0.48 11.48 1.96
C SER A 138 1.24 10.73 3.05
N ILE A 139 1.78 9.55 2.74
CA ILE A 139 2.41 8.68 3.73
C ILE A 139 3.84 9.13 4.05
N SER A 140 4.66 9.41 3.04
CA SER A 140 6.11 9.60 3.24
C SER A 140 6.46 10.94 3.86
N SER A 141 5.66 11.99 3.58
CA SER A 141 5.82 13.30 4.24
C SER A 141 5.49 13.22 5.73
N PHE A 142 4.43 12.48 6.08
CA PHE A 142 4.08 12.21 7.47
C PHE A 142 5.20 11.45 8.18
N ALA A 143 5.67 10.34 7.59
CA ALA A 143 6.77 9.56 8.11
C ALA A 143 8.04 10.40 8.32
N ALA A 144 8.37 11.29 7.37
CA ALA A 144 9.50 12.18 7.47
C ALA A 144 9.38 13.18 8.63
N SER A 145 8.18 13.72 8.87
CA SER A 145 7.93 14.58 10.03
C SER A 145 8.10 13.82 11.36
N GLY A 146 7.68 12.55 11.41
CA GLY A 146 7.91 11.66 12.55
C GLY A 146 9.39 11.35 12.77
N ALA A 147 10.12 11.06 11.70
CA ALA A 147 11.56 10.82 11.74
C ALA A 147 12.34 12.03 12.25
N PHE A 148 11.95 13.24 11.85
CA PHE A 148 12.56 14.46 12.36
C PHE A 148 12.39 14.58 13.89
N LYS A 149 11.17 14.34 14.41
CA LYS A 149 10.92 14.32 15.86
C LYS A 149 11.72 13.24 16.57
N PHE A 150 11.78 12.03 16.00
CA PHE A 150 12.61 10.94 16.51
C PHE A 150 14.08 11.34 16.63
N LEU A 151 14.67 11.92 15.59
CA LEU A 151 16.06 12.37 15.59
C LEU A 151 16.33 13.47 16.62
N VAL A 152 15.49 14.52 16.64
CA VAL A 152 15.65 15.64 17.59
C VAL A 152 15.50 15.18 19.04
N SER A 153 14.65 14.18 19.28
CA SER A 153 14.45 13.60 20.61
C SER A 153 15.55 12.62 21.06
N GLY A 154 16.62 12.43 20.27
CA GLY A 154 17.65 11.44 20.54
C GLY A 154 17.15 9.99 20.47
N GLY A 155 16.06 9.75 19.74
CA GLY A 155 15.45 8.43 19.57
C GLY A 155 14.38 8.06 20.60
N SER A 156 14.02 8.96 21.52
CA SER A 156 12.98 8.71 22.54
C SER A 156 11.55 8.81 21.99
N TYR A 157 11.31 9.66 20.99
CA TYR A 157 9.99 9.86 20.39
C TYR A 157 9.56 8.65 19.55
N ARG A 158 8.53 7.92 19.99
CA ARG A 158 8.00 6.77 19.22
C ARG A 158 7.05 7.25 18.13
N ILE A 159 7.35 6.87 16.90
CA ILE A 159 6.53 7.25 15.74
C ILE A 159 5.31 6.32 15.67
N VAL A 160 4.13 6.93 15.78
CA VAL A 160 2.82 6.29 15.62
C VAL A 160 2.00 7.08 14.60
N GLY A 161 1.02 6.44 13.96
CA GLY A 161 0.11 7.16 13.07
C GLY A 161 -0.82 8.07 13.86
N VAL A 162 -1.26 9.15 13.24
CA VAL A 162 -2.17 10.12 13.88
C VAL A 162 -3.62 9.73 13.66
N ALA A 163 -3.96 9.20 12.48
CA ALA A 163 -5.35 9.11 12.04
C ALA A 163 -5.59 8.02 10.99
N GLY A 164 -6.87 7.72 10.77
CA GLY A 164 -7.34 6.79 9.74
C GLY A 164 -6.80 5.36 9.86
N GLN A 165 -6.61 4.71 8.71
CA GLN A 165 -6.20 3.31 8.63
C GLN A 165 -4.73 3.05 9.05
N ILE A 166 -3.95 4.10 9.34
CA ILE A 166 -2.53 4.00 9.71
C ILE A 166 -2.26 4.38 11.16
N GLN A 167 -3.28 4.53 12.02
CA GLN A 167 -3.13 4.90 13.43
C GLN A 167 -2.18 3.96 14.19
N ASP A 168 -2.28 2.65 13.98
CA ASP A 168 -1.34 1.70 14.57
C ASP A 168 0.01 1.80 13.87
N ARG A 169 1.08 1.78 14.68
CA ARG A 169 2.47 1.85 14.19
C ARG A 169 2.84 0.75 13.19
N ASN A 170 2.25 -0.45 13.31
CA ASN A 170 2.51 -1.55 12.40
C ASN A 170 1.82 -1.32 11.05
N ASP A 171 0.63 -0.71 11.05
CA ASP A 171 -0.05 -0.32 9.82
C ASP A 171 0.72 0.80 9.11
N LEU A 172 1.18 1.81 9.87
CA LEU A 172 2.02 2.88 9.36
C LEU A 172 3.30 2.35 8.71
N VAL A 173 4.01 1.43 9.36
CA VAL A 173 5.29 0.94 8.83
C VAL A 173 5.12 0.12 7.56
N VAL A 174 4.00 -0.61 7.41
CA VAL A 174 3.64 -1.28 6.15
C VAL A 174 3.47 -0.25 5.05
N ALA A 175 2.71 0.83 5.31
CA ALA A 175 2.50 1.89 4.33
C ALA A 175 3.81 2.60 3.93
N ILE A 176 4.70 2.86 4.90
CA ILE A 176 6.04 3.44 4.64
C ILE A 176 6.86 2.51 3.74
N ASN A 177 6.93 1.22 4.06
CA ASN A 177 7.66 0.23 3.28
C ASN A 177 7.12 0.11 1.84
N MET A 178 5.80 0.20 1.65
CA MET A 178 5.19 0.26 0.33
C MET A 178 5.60 1.53 -0.45
N CYS A 179 5.78 2.66 0.23
CA CYS A 179 6.16 3.92 -0.41
C CYS A 179 7.66 4.02 -0.74
N ILE A 180 8.55 3.35 -0.01
CA ILE A 180 10.01 3.41 -0.24
C ILE A 180 10.40 3.15 -1.70
N PRO A 181 9.95 2.07 -2.36
CA PRO A 181 10.22 1.86 -3.79
C PRO A 181 9.66 2.97 -4.68
N LEU A 182 8.52 3.56 -4.33
CA LEU A 182 7.88 4.66 -5.07
C LEU A 182 8.70 5.96 -4.97
N ILE A 183 9.26 6.28 -3.80
CA ILE A 183 10.19 7.40 -3.61
C ILE A 183 11.41 7.22 -4.51
N ILE A 184 11.99 6.01 -4.54
CA ILE A 184 13.15 5.70 -5.37
C ILE A 184 12.82 5.88 -6.86
N TYR A 185 11.65 5.41 -7.30
CA TYR A 185 11.17 5.64 -8.66
C TYR A 185 11.08 7.13 -9.01
N LEU A 186 10.45 7.94 -8.14
CA LEU A 186 10.36 9.39 -8.34
C LEU A 186 11.76 10.02 -8.38
N ALA A 187 12.68 9.61 -7.51
CA ALA A 187 14.04 10.15 -7.45
C ALA A 187 14.86 9.81 -8.71
N GLN A 188 14.65 8.62 -9.28
CA GLN A 188 15.32 8.14 -10.50
C GLN A 188 14.78 8.82 -11.76
N THR A 189 13.52 9.21 -11.77
CA THR A 189 12.86 9.84 -12.93
C THR A 189 12.77 11.36 -12.86
N CYS A 190 13.08 11.95 -11.70
CA CYS A 190 13.12 13.40 -11.49
C CYS A 190 14.29 14.06 -12.24
N LYS A 191 13.97 15.08 -13.04
CA LYS A 191 14.96 15.89 -13.77
C LYS A 191 15.53 17.05 -12.93
N HIS A 192 14.74 17.61 -12.02
CA HIS A 192 15.15 18.77 -11.22
C HIS A 192 16.09 18.34 -10.08
N ALA A 193 17.33 18.85 -10.09
CA ALA A 193 18.37 18.43 -9.16
C ALA A 193 18.00 18.64 -7.68
N ASN A 194 17.40 19.78 -7.33
CA ASN A 194 17.01 20.07 -5.94
C ASN A 194 15.86 19.16 -5.47
N LEU A 195 14.86 18.94 -6.32
CA LEU A 195 13.75 18.02 -6.01
C LEU A 195 14.26 16.58 -5.87
N LYS A 196 15.21 16.16 -6.71
CA LYS A 196 15.88 14.87 -6.60
C LYS A 196 16.64 14.71 -5.28
N LYS A 197 17.39 15.73 -4.85
CA LYS A 197 18.06 15.74 -3.53
C LYS A 197 17.02 15.62 -2.40
N GLY A 198 15.92 16.37 -2.50
CA GLY A 198 14.79 16.29 -1.56
C GLY A 198 14.17 14.89 -1.47
N LEU A 199 13.98 14.21 -2.59
CA LEU A 199 13.47 12.83 -2.64
C LEU A 199 14.44 11.82 -2.01
N TRP A 200 15.75 11.97 -2.20
CA TRP A 200 16.74 11.15 -1.52
C TRP A 200 16.76 11.42 -0.01
N GLY A 201 16.62 12.68 0.41
CA GLY A 201 16.42 13.04 1.82
C GLY A 201 15.15 12.42 2.41
N LEU A 202 14.04 12.48 1.65
CA LEU A 202 12.76 11.87 2.02
C LEU A 202 12.89 10.35 2.22
N LEU A 203 13.62 9.68 1.33
CA LEU A 203 13.92 8.25 1.45
C LEU A 203 14.65 7.95 2.77
N ILE A 204 15.72 8.69 3.06
CA ILE A 204 16.50 8.51 4.30
C ILE A 204 15.61 8.71 5.53
N LEU A 205 14.81 9.77 5.55
CA LEU A 205 13.88 10.03 6.64
C LEU A 205 12.82 8.93 6.78
N ASN A 206 12.36 8.32 5.68
CA ASN A 206 11.41 7.20 5.74
C ASN A 206 12.05 5.92 6.28
N ILE A 207 13.31 5.64 5.95
CA ILE A 207 14.08 4.53 6.56
C ILE A 207 14.23 4.76 8.07
N ILE A 208 14.57 5.99 8.49
CA ILE A 208 14.65 6.36 9.90
C ILE A 208 13.27 6.24 10.56
N ALA A 209 12.19 6.62 9.87
CA ALA A 209 10.83 6.49 10.38
C ALA A 209 10.47 5.04 10.68
N VAL A 210 10.83 4.09 9.80
CA VAL A 210 10.65 2.65 10.04
C VAL A 210 11.30 2.24 11.36
N VAL A 211 12.56 2.63 11.59
CA VAL A 211 13.27 2.35 12.86
C VAL A 211 12.56 3.01 14.05
N GLY A 212 12.18 4.28 13.90
CA GLY A 212 11.48 5.06 14.92
C GLY A 212 10.05 4.59 15.26
N THR A 213 9.46 3.70 14.46
CA THR A 213 8.18 3.02 14.82
C THR A 213 8.36 1.93 15.87
N TYR A 214 9.59 1.43 16.07
CA TYR A 214 9.90 0.27 16.91
C TYR A 214 9.14 -1.02 16.47
N SER A 215 8.69 -1.10 15.21
CA SER A 215 8.02 -2.29 14.68
C SER A 215 9.03 -3.31 14.13
N ARG A 216 9.13 -4.48 14.79
CA ARG A 216 9.98 -5.61 14.37
C ARG A 216 9.66 -6.06 12.94
N ALA A 217 8.38 -6.29 12.67
CA ALA A 217 7.90 -6.69 11.35
C ALA A 217 8.17 -5.62 10.28
N GLY A 218 8.02 -4.35 10.63
CA GLY A 218 8.40 -3.22 9.78
C GLY A 218 9.86 -3.26 9.36
N PHE A 219 10.75 -3.50 10.32
CA PHE A 219 12.20 -3.59 10.06
C PHE A 219 12.56 -4.76 9.15
N VAL A 220 11.98 -5.95 9.36
CA VAL A 220 12.19 -7.11 8.46
C VAL A 220 11.75 -6.78 7.04
N GLY A 221 10.60 -6.12 6.86
CA GLY A 221 10.14 -5.65 5.56
C GLY A 221 11.12 -4.70 4.87
N LEU A 222 11.67 -3.74 5.64
CA LEU A 222 12.68 -2.82 5.14
C LEU A 222 13.96 -3.55 4.71
N LEU A 223 14.42 -4.54 5.49
CA LEU A 223 15.58 -5.36 5.12
C LEU A 223 15.35 -6.12 3.82
N ILE A 224 14.15 -6.66 3.60
CA ILE A 224 13.82 -7.40 2.37
C ILE A 224 13.78 -6.46 1.17
N ILE A 225 13.18 -5.27 1.31
CA ILE A 225 13.20 -4.24 0.27
C ILE A 225 14.64 -3.82 -0.02
N GLY A 226 15.45 -3.58 1.01
CA GLY A 226 16.87 -3.23 0.90
C GLY A 226 17.69 -4.32 0.20
N ALA A 227 17.50 -5.58 0.56
CA ALA A 227 18.14 -6.74 -0.07
C ALA A 227 17.73 -6.87 -1.54
N ALA A 228 16.45 -6.65 -1.87
CA ALA A 228 15.98 -6.69 -3.25
C ALA A 228 16.59 -5.57 -4.11
N PHE A 229 16.78 -4.36 -3.55
CA PHE A 229 17.51 -3.28 -4.22
C PHE A 229 19.00 -3.60 -4.36
N TRP A 230 19.63 -4.13 -3.32
CA TRP A 230 21.03 -4.55 -3.33
C TRP A 230 21.29 -5.62 -4.39
N TRP A 231 20.42 -6.63 -4.49
CA TRP A 231 20.52 -7.71 -5.47
C TRP A 231 20.50 -7.22 -6.92
N LYS A 232 19.74 -6.15 -7.19
CA LYS A 232 19.63 -5.52 -8.52
C LYS A 232 20.69 -4.45 -8.78
N SER A 233 21.44 -4.01 -7.78
CA SER A 233 22.43 -2.95 -7.92
C SER A 233 23.65 -3.43 -8.72
N LYS A 234 24.24 -2.53 -9.53
CA LYS A 234 25.55 -2.75 -10.17
C LYS A 234 26.72 -2.56 -9.20
N SER A 235 26.50 -1.84 -8.09
CA SER A 235 27.53 -1.49 -7.10
C SER A 235 27.38 -2.29 -5.79
N LYS A 236 27.10 -3.60 -5.90
CA LYS A 236 26.76 -4.47 -4.76
C LYS A 236 27.82 -4.43 -3.66
N PHE A 237 29.09 -4.52 -4.05
CA PHE A 237 30.21 -4.50 -3.12
C PHE A 237 30.30 -3.18 -2.34
N LYS A 238 30.18 -2.03 -3.03
CA LYS A 238 30.23 -0.71 -2.38
C LYS A 238 29.08 -0.52 -1.39
N ILE A 239 27.87 -0.96 -1.74
CA ILE A 239 26.70 -0.88 -0.86
C ILE A 239 26.87 -1.83 0.34
N ALA A 240 27.38 -3.04 0.13
CA ALA A 240 27.63 -4.00 1.20
C ALA A 240 28.70 -3.49 2.18
N LEU A 241 29.81 -2.93 1.66
CA LEU A 241 30.86 -2.31 2.46
C LEU A 241 30.32 -1.14 3.29
N LEU A 242 29.52 -0.26 2.68
CA LEU A 242 28.88 0.84 3.37
C LEU A 242 27.93 0.35 4.48
N ALA A 243 27.11 -0.66 4.19
CA ALA A 243 26.22 -1.26 5.18
C ALA A 243 26.99 -1.89 6.35
N MET A 244 28.08 -2.61 6.05
CA MET A 244 28.94 -3.22 7.05
C MET A 244 29.59 -2.19 7.99
N CYS A 245 29.95 -1.00 7.49
CA CYS A 245 30.46 0.07 8.33
C CYS A 245 29.35 0.79 9.12
N LEU A 246 28.18 1.03 8.51
CA LEU A 246 27.14 1.87 9.10
C LEU A 246 26.23 1.13 10.09
N ILE A 247 25.90 -0.14 9.84
CA ILE A 247 24.97 -0.91 10.68
C ILE A 247 25.48 -1.02 12.13
N PRO A 248 26.76 -1.36 12.41
CA PRO A 248 27.26 -1.42 13.78
C PRO A 248 27.20 -0.07 14.50
N VAL A 249 27.51 1.02 13.78
CA VAL A 249 27.44 2.39 14.33
C VAL A 249 26.00 2.75 14.69
N PHE A 250 25.05 2.49 13.79
CA PHE A 250 23.64 2.74 14.07
C PHE A 250 23.11 1.88 15.21
N TYR A 251 23.51 0.61 15.28
CA TYR A 251 23.14 -0.26 16.39
C TYR A 251 23.71 0.25 17.72
N ALA A 252 24.99 0.64 17.76
CA ALA A 252 25.62 1.18 18.97
C ALA A 252 24.89 2.43 19.49
N LEU A 253 24.51 3.34 18.59
CA LEU A 253 23.80 4.59 18.90
C LEU A 253 22.29 4.41 19.15
N ALA A 254 21.73 3.22 18.92
CA ALA A 254 20.29 3.02 19.09
C ALA A 254 19.86 3.09 20.58
N PRO A 255 18.68 3.65 20.89
CA PRO A 255 18.15 3.72 22.26
C PRO A 255 18.09 2.35 22.94
N SER A 256 18.34 2.30 24.25
CA SER A 256 18.28 1.07 25.06
C SER A 256 16.92 0.37 24.96
N ASP A 257 15.82 1.13 25.04
CA ASP A 257 14.46 0.64 24.86
C ASP A 257 14.25 -0.04 23.50
N TRP A 258 14.86 0.52 22.45
CA TRP A 258 14.76 -0.03 21.11
C TRP A 258 15.48 -1.38 21.05
N LYS A 259 16.71 -1.44 21.58
CA LYS A 259 17.52 -2.67 21.65
C LYS A 259 16.81 -3.74 22.46
N ALA A 260 16.31 -3.40 23.65
CA ALA A 260 15.55 -4.30 24.52
C ALA A 260 14.34 -4.90 23.80
N ARG A 261 13.66 -4.10 22.99
CA ARG A 261 12.51 -4.57 22.20
C ARG A 261 12.90 -5.46 21.01
N GLN A 262 14.09 -5.29 20.43
CA GLN A 262 14.59 -6.20 19.41
C GLN A 262 15.10 -7.51 20.03
N SER A 263 15.65 -7.48 21.25
CA SER A 263 16.20 -8.66 21.93
C SER A 263 15.13 -9.60 22.51
N THR A 264 13.88 -9.15 22.70
CA THR A 264 12.78 -10.06 23.13
C THR A 264 12.38 -11.11 22.08
N VAL A 265 13.02 -11.14 20.90
CA VAL A 265 12.81 -12.19 19.89
C VAL A 265 13.18 -13.57 20.43
N GLU A 266 14.16 -13.67 21.32
CA GLU A 266 14.62 -14.94 21.89
C GLU A 266 13.59 -15.59 22.84
N THR A 267 12.72 -14.81 23.49
CA THR A 267 11.68 -15.30 24.42
C THR A 267 10.27 -15.26 23.82
N ALA A 268 10.12 -14.78 22.57
CA ALA A 268 8.82 -14.50 21.96
C ALA A 268 7.96 -15.74 21.69
N ALA A 269 8.58 -16.90 21.45
CA ALA A 269 7.85 -18.13 21.14
C ALA A 269 7.14 -18.76 22.35
N THR A 270 7.56 -18.42 23.58
CA THR A 270 7.08 -19.10 24.80
C THR A 270 6.44 -18.16 25.82
N GLN A 271 6.64 -16.84 25.74
CA GLN A 271 6.16 -15.90 26.78
C GLN A 271 5.63 -14.55 26.25
N ASP A 272 5.64 -14.27 24.93
CA ASP A 272 5.13 -13.00 24.39
C ASP A 272 3.61 -13.08 24.16
N SER A 273 2.86 -12.47 25.08
CA SER A 273 1.39 -12.33 25.03
C SER A 273 0.89 -11.78 23.68
N SER A 274 1.68 -10.90 23.04
CA SER A 274 1.31 -10.35 21.73
C SER A 274 1.42 -11.37 20.61
N PHE A 275 2.31 -12.35 20.70
CA PHE A 275 2.47 -13.39 19.67
C PHE A 275 1.44 -14.50 19.85
N ILE A 276 1.26 -14.98 21.08
CA ILE A 276 0.24 -15.97 21.42
C ILE A 276 -1.16 -15.47 21.03
N GLY A 277 -1.46 -14.20 21.29
CA GLY A 277 -2.72 -13.58 20.86
C GLY A 277 -2.98 -13.65 19.35
N ARG A 278 -1.94 -13.55 18.52
CA ARG A 278 -2.05 -13.71 17.06
C ARG A 278 -2.32 -15.16 16.69
N LEU A 279 -1.64 -16.09 17.35
CA LEU A 279 -1.82 -17.52 17.10
C LEU A 279 -3.26 -17.95 17.44
N TRP A 280 -3.83 -17.50 18.55
CA TRP A 280 -5.26 -17.69 18.85
C TRP A 280 -6.16 -17.17 17.72
N ALA A 281 -5.94 -15.92 17.29
CA ALA A 281 -6.73 -15.35 16.20
C ALA A 281 -6.57 -16.12 14.87
N TRP A 282 -5.39 -16.65 14.56
CA TRP A 282 -5.15 -17.46 13.37
C TRP A 282 -5.87 -18.81 13.43
N LYS A 283 -5.88 -19.45 14.61
CA LYS A 283 -6.64 -20.69 14.84
C LYS A 283 -8.13 -20.43 14.67
N ILE A 284 -8.66 -19.36 15.27
CA ILE A 284 -10.07 -18.97 15.13
C ILE A 284 -10.42 -18.64 13.68
N SER A 285 -9.60 -17.86 12.95
CA SER A 285 -9.76 -17.63 11.51
C SER A 285 -9.87 -18.95 10.73
N THR A 286 -9.00 -19.91 11.04
CA THR A 286 -8.98 -21.21 10.38
C THR A 286 -10.24 -22.00 10.70
N MET A 287 -10.66 -22.05 11.97
CA MET A 287 -11.87 -22.76 12.38
C MET A 287 -13.14 -22.18 11.75
N ILE A 288 -13.26 -20.84 11.70
CA ILE A 288 -14.34 -20.17 10.96
C ILE A 288 -14.36 -20.62 9.49
N ALA A 289 -13.19 -20.68 8.86
CA ALA A 289 -13.09 -21.14 7.47
C ALA A 289 -13.30 -22.64 7.32
N LEU A 290 -13.10 -23.47 8.34
CA LEU A 290 -13.41 -24.90 8.27
C LEU A 290 -14.92 -25.14 8.37
N ASP A 291 -15.62 -24.39 9.22
CA ASP A 291 -17.07 -24.48 9.37
C ASP A 291 -17.82 -23.80 8.21
N HIS A 292 -17.24 -22.72 7.67
CA HIS A 292 -17.80 -21.95 6.54
C HIS A 292 -16.78 -21.85 5.38
N PRO A 293 -16.47 -22.98 4.71
CA PRO A 293 -15.34 -23.09 3.76
C PRO A 293 -15.40 -22.16 2.57
N PHE A 294 -16.60 -21.84 2.10
CA PHE A 294 -16.76 -20.95 0.96
C PHE A 294 -16.75 -19.49 1.42
N THR A 295 -17.71 -19.09 2.24
CA THR A 295 -18.00 -17.68 2.53
C THR A 295 -17.26 -17.10 3.73
N GLY A 296 -16.65 -17.93 4.59
CA GLY A 296 -16.14 -17.47 5.87
C GLY A 296 -17.25 -16.89 6.76
N GLY A 297 -16.86 -16.08 7.75
CA GLY A 297 -17.78 -15.50 8.72
C GLY A 297 -18.30 -14.10 8.38
N GLY A 298 -17.83 -13.49 7.29
CA GLY A 298 -18.07 -12.07 6.96
C GLY A 298 -17.00 -11.14 7.53
N PHE A 299 -17.00 -9.86 7.12
CA PHE A 299 -15.98 -8.89 7.55
C PHE A 299 -15.83 -8.85 9.07
N ARG A 300 -14.58 -9.01 9.53
CA ARG A 300 -14.18 -8.91 10.94
C ARG A 300 -14.78 -10.01 11.83
N ALA A 301 -15.19 -11.14 11.26
CA ALA A 301 -15.74 -12.27 12.03
C ALA A 301 -14.84 -12.73 13.18
N VAL A 302 -13.52 -12.74 12.96
CA VAL A 302 -12.54 -13.17 13.98
C VAL A 302 -12.57 -12.29 15.22
N ILE A 303 -12.87 -11.00 15.09
CA ILE A 303 -12.91 -10.09 16.24
C ILE A 303 -14.32 -9.92 16.82
N ASP A 304 -15.32 -10.60 16.27
CA ASP A 304 -16.65 -10.62 16.85
C ASP A 304 -16.57 -11.36 18.21
N PRO A 305 -17.02 -10.74 19.33
CA PRO A 305 -16.89 -11.36 20.64
C PRO A 305 -17.61 -12.69 20.78
N SER A 306 -18.75 -12.86 20.11
CA SER A 306 -19.55 -14.10 20.18
C SER A 306 -18.89 -15.22 19.38
N ILE A 307 -18.41 -14.92 18.17
CA ILE A 307 -17.67 -15.89 17.35
C ILE A 307 -16.35 -16.26 18.05
N TRP A 308 -15.61 -15.27 18.57
CA TRP A 308 -14.38 -15.51 19.31
C TRP A 308 -14.60 -16.44 20.50
N SER A 309 -15.61 -16.15 21.34
CA SER A 309 -15.91 -16.95 22.54
C SER A 309 -16.38 -18.36 22.19
N TYR A 310 -17.06 -18.55 21.06
CA TYR A 310 -17.48 -19.87 20.58
C TYR A 310 -16.28 -20.77 20.24
N TYR A 311 -15.27 -20.23 19.54
CA TYR A 311 -14.10 -21.00 19.11
C TYR A 311 -12.96 -21.04 20.15
N ALA A 312 -12.93 -20.10 21.10
CA ALA A 312 -11.87 -19.97 22.10
C ALA A 312 -11.54 -21.28 22.84
N PRO A 313 -12.51 -22.10 23.30
CA PRO A 313 -12.23 -23.34 24.03
C PRO A 313 -11.48 -24.39 23.21
N ALA A 314 -11.61 -24.38 21.88
CA ALA A 314 -10.95 -25.32 20.99
C ALA A 314 -9.52 -24.90 20.62
N THR A 315 -9.14 -23.63 20.90
CA THR A 315 -7.82 -23.12 20.48
C THR A 315 -6.62 -23.85 21.09
N PRO A 316 -6.61 -24.36 22.34
CA PRO A 316 -5.41 -25.01 22.89
C PRO A 316 -4.89 -26.17 22.03
N ASP A 317 -5.80 -27.08 21.67
CA ASP A 317 -5.48 -28.35 21.00
C ASP A 317 -5.64 -28.26 19.47
N PHE A 318 -6.13 -27.13 18.94
CA PHE A 318 -6.29 -26.97 17.50
C PHE A 318 -4.92 -26.91 16.80
N PRO A 319 -4.65 -27.76 15.79
CA PRO A 319 -3.35 -27.85 15.12
C PRO A 319 -2.99 -26.56 14.35
N PRO A 320 -1.71 -26.35 13.98
CA PRO A 320 -0.57 -27.27 14.11
C PRO A 320 0.33 -27.06 15.33
N ILE A 321 0.06 -26.03 16.14
CA ILE A 321 0.92 -25.63 17.27
C ILE A 321 0.04 -25.46 18.49
N ASP A 322 0.34 -26.12 19.60
CA ASP A 322 -0.42 -25.97 20.84
C ASP A 322 -0.33 -24.55 21.40
N THR A 323 -1.41 -24.08 22.02
CA THR A 323 -1.44 -22.76 22.67
C THR A 323 -1.98 -22.86 24.09
N PRO A 324 -1.58 -21.96 25.01
CA PRO A 324 -2.28 -21.84 26.28
C PRO A 324 -3.77 -21.49 26.04
N PRO A 325 -4.67 -21.84 26.98
CA PRO A 325 -6.06 -21.41 26.92
C PRO A 325 -6.17 -19.89 26.92
N ILE A 326 -7.16 -19.39 26.18
CA ILE A 326 -7.49 -17.97 26.15
C ILE A 326 -8.06 -17.59 27.52
N PRO A 327 -7.47 -16.63 28.26
CA PRO A 327 -8.02 -16.19 29.54
C PRO A 327 -9.43 -15.61 29.36
N ASP A 328 -10.33 -15.83 30.32
CA ASP A 328 -11.70 -15.26 30.26
C ASP A 328 -11.73 -13.73 30.20
N THR A 329 -10.65 -13.08 30.66
CA THR A 329 -10.46 -11.62 30.61
C THR A 329 -9.97 -11.12 29.25
N GLN A 330 -9.59 -12.01 28.33
CA GLN A 330 -9.03 -11.67 27.04
C GLN A 330 -10.13 -11.32 26.04
N HIS A 331 -10.19 -10.05 25.65
CA HIS A 331 -11.04 -9.62 24.54
C HIS A 331 -10.57 -10.19 23.20
N SER A 332 -11.48 -10.22 22.23
CA SER A 332 -11.19 -10.68 20.87
C SER A 332 -10.04 -9.87 20.24
N LEU A 333 -9.14 -10.58 19.54
CA LEU A 333 -7.93 -10.00 18.96
C LEU A 333 -7.95 -10.08 17.45
N ALA A 334 -7.46 -9.02 16.79
CA ALA A 334 -7.27 -9.04 15.35
C ALA A 334 -6.20 -10.06 14.96
N ALA A 335 -6.38 -10.70 13.80
CA ALA A 335 -5.43 -11.68 13.29
C ALA A 335 -4.00 -11.11 13.14
N HIS A 336 -3.86 -9.80 12.92
CA HIS A 336 -2.59 -9.17 12.54
C HIS A 336 -1.88 -9.95 11.42
N ASN A 337 -2.66 -10.43 10.45
CA ASN A 337 -2.19 -11.17 9.30
C ASN A 337 -3.26 -11.06 8.20
N ILE A 338 -2.92 -10.44 7.07
CA ILE A 338 -3.88 -10.21 5.97
C ILE A 338 -4.45 -11.52 5.40
N TYR A 339 -3.70 -12.61 5.45
CA TYR A 339 -4.13 -13.90 4.92
C TYR A 339 -5.16 -14.55 5.85
N MET A 340 -4.88 -14.56 7.16
CA MET A 340 -5.82 -15.08 8.16
C MET A 340 -7.04 -14.19 8.31
N GLN A 341 -6.88 -12.88 8.09
CA GLN A 341 -8.00 -11.94 7.99
C GLN A 341 -8.94 -12.34 6.85
N VAL A 342 -8.44 -12.45 5.61
CA VAL A 342 -9.28 -12.80 4.46
C VAL A 342 -9.82 -14.23 4.58
N LEU A 343 -9.06 -15.17 5.16
CA LEU A 343 -9.52 -16.53 5.40
C LEU A 343 -10.72 -16.57 6.35
N GLY A 344 -10.62 -15.92 7.50
CA GLY A 344 -11.73 -15.85 8.46
C GLY A 344 -12.91 -15.03 7.93
N ASP A 345 -12.63 -13.93 7.23
CA ASP A 345 -13.68 -13.04 6.70
C ASP A 345 -14.43 -13.68 5.53
N HIS A 346 -13.72 -14.34 4.60
CA HIS A 346 -14.24 -14.68 3.27
C HIS A 346 -13.98 -16.12 2.80
N GLY A 347 -13.51 -17.00 3.69
CA GLY A 347 -13.29 -18.41 3.43
C GLY A 347 -12.15 -18.69 2.44
N PHE A 348 -12.03 -19.96 2.03
CA PHE A 348 -10.97 -20.39 1.12
C PHE A 348 -11.12 -19.80 -0.29
N ILE A 349 -12.36 -19.57 -0.76
CA ILE A 349 -12.59 -18.93 -2.06
C ILE A 349 -12.10 -17.48 -2.04
N GLY A 350 -12.46 -16.71 -1.00
CA GLY A 350 -12.02 -15.34 -0.85
C GLY A 350 -10.51 -15.23 -0.79
N LEU A 351 -9.88 -16.09 0.02
CA LEU A 351 -8.42 -16.16 0.11
C LEU A 351 -7.78 -16.54 -1.24
N GLY A 352 -8.33 -17.52 -1.95
CA GLY A 352 -7.85 -17.94 -3.26
C GLY A 352 -7.84 -16.81 -4.29
N ILE A 353 -8.93 -16.04 -4.37
CA ILE A 353 -9.03 -14.86 -5.24
C ILE A 353 -8.02 -13.79 -4.81
N PHE A 354 -7.91 -13.52 -3.50
CA PHE A 354 -6.99 -12.52 -2.94
C PHE A 354 -5.53 -12.84 -3.26
N LEU A 355 -5.09 -14.09 -3.10
CA LEU A 355 -3.75 -14.53 -3.48
C LEU A 355 -3.52 -14.45 -4.99
N LEU A 356 -4.52 -14.82 -5.79
CA LEU A 356 -4.45 -14.76 -7.24
C LEU A 356 -4.29 -13.31 -7.75
N ILE A 357 -4.91 -12.33 -7.09
CA ILE A 357 -4.71 -10.90 -7.39
C ILE A 357 -3.22 -10.52 -7.30
N PHE A 358 -2.53 -10.87 -6.21
CA PHE A 358 -1.11 -10.55 -6.05
C PHE A 358 -0.22 -11.29 -7.04
N TYR A 359 -0.48 -12.57 -7.26
CA TYR A 359 0.24 -13.36 -8.27
C TYR A 359 0.12 -12.74 -9.67
N ARG A 360 -1.11 -12.37 -10.07
CA ARG A 360 -1.37 -11.76 -11.37
C ARG A 360 -0.78 -10.36 -11.47
N ALA A 361 -0.85 -9.56 -10.41
CA ALA A 361 -0.22 -8.24 -10.37
C ALA A 361 1.29 -8.32 -10.61
N LEU A 362 1.99 -9.23 -9.92
CA LEU A 362 3.43 -9.43 -10.12
C LEU A 362 3.75 -9.96 -11.52
N SER A 363 2.94 -10.88 -12.05
CA SER A 363 3.12 -11.44 -13.40
C SER A 363 2.93 -10.39 -14.50
N ILE A 364 1.85 -9.60 -14.42
CA ILE A 364 1.56 -8.49 -15.35
C ILE A 364 2.68 -7.46 -15.32
N ASN A 365 3.12 -7.09 -14.12
CA ASN A 365 4.12 -6.06 -13.96
C ASN A 365 5.52 -6.53 -14.41
N LYS A 366 5.85 -7.83 -14.26
CA LYS A 366 7.05 -8.45 -14.84
C LYS A 366 7.03 -8.38 -16.37
N ALA A 367 5.90 -8.68 -17.00
CA ALA A 367 5.75 -8.57 -18.45
C ALA A 367 5.88 -7.11 -18.93
N THR A 368 5.29 -6.18 -18.18
CA THR A 368 5.37 -4.73 -18.43
C THR A 368 6.80 -4.22 -18.32
N LEU A 369 7.55 -4.65 -17.30
CA LEU A 369 8.96 -4.33 -17.13
C LEU A 369 9.80 -4.83 -18.33
N LYS A 370 9.55 -6.06 -18.78
CA LYS A 370 10.26 -6.63 -19.94
C LYS A 370 10.01 -5.79 -21.20
N LEU A 371 8.76 -5.43 -21.46
CA LEU A 371 8.39 -4.59 -22.60
C LEU A 371 9.02 -3.20 -22.53
N ALA A 372 8.95 -2.54 -21.37
CA ALA A 372 9.57 -1.23 -21.16
C ALA A 372 11.09 -1.28 -21.38
N LYS A 373 11.75 -2.37 -20.97
CA LYS A 373 13.18 -2.59 -21.20
C LYS A 373 13.49 -2.78 -22.69
N GLN A 374 12.70 -3.58 -23.40
CA GLN A 374 12.87 -3.84 -24.83
C GLN A 374 12.72 -2.57 -25.67
N ASN A 375 11.78 -1.69 -25.29
CA ASN A 375 11.49 -0.46 -26.01
C ASN A 375 12.29 0.75 -25.48
N GLY A 376 13.31 0.55 -24.62
CA GLY A 376 14.18 1.62 -24.12
C GLY A 376 13.54 2.60 -23.13
N HIS A 377 12.36 2.32 -22.59
CA HIS A 377 11.64 3.20 -21.67
C HIS A 377 12.09 3.00 -20.22
N LEU A 378 13.22 3.61 -19.85
CA LEU A 378 13.80 3.50 -18.50
C LEU A 378 12.81 3.84 -17.37
N TRP A 379 11.99 4.88 -17.53
CA TRP A 379 11.00 5.27 -16.53
C TRP A 379 9.99 4.12 -16.24
N GLY A 380 9.58 3.37 -17.28
CA GLY A 380 8.68 2.24 -17.14
C GLY A 380 9.34 1.06 -16.41
N VAL A 381 10.64 0.84 -16.66
CA VAL A 381 11.43 -0.17 -15.93
C VAL A 381 11.52 0.16 -14.44
N HIS A 382 11.78 1.44 -14.10
CA HIS A 382 11.84 1.91 -12.72
C HIS A 382 10.46 1.83 -12.04
N LEU A 383 9.40 2.28 -12.72
CA LEU A 383 8.03 2.22 -12.22
C LEU A 383 7.61 0.78 -11.93
N SER A 384 7.71 -0.11 -12.92
CA SER A 384 7.34 -1.52 -12.74
C SER A 384 8.18 -2.17 -11.64
N SER A 385 9.47 -1.87 -11.54
CA SER A 385 10.28 -2.39 -10.42
C SER A 385 9.77 -1.92 -9.06
N ALA A 386 9.41 -0.63 -8.94
CA ALA A 386 8.89 -0.05 -7.71
C ALA A 386 7.53 -0.62 -7.31
N LEU A 387 6.59 -0.73 -8.25
CA LEU A 387 5.26 -1.31 -8.00
C LEU A 387 5.38 -2.77 -7.54
N SER A 388 6.25 -3.58 -8.17
CA SER A 388 6.47 -4.96 -7.75
C SER A 388 7.07 -5.06 -6.35
N LEU A 389 8.06 -4.24 -6.02
CA LEU A 389 8.66 -4.22 -4.68
C LEU A 389 7.68 -3.73 -3.63
N SER A 390 6.82 -2.77 -3.95
CA SER A 390 5.76 -2.34 -3.04
C SER A 390 4.74 -3.43 -2.76
N ILE A 391 4.33 -4.20 -3.78
CA ILE A 391 3.41 -5.34 -3.60
C ILE A 391 4.08 -6.45 -2.78
N ILE A 392 5.34 -6.79 -3.07
CA ILE A 392 6.10 -7.78 -2.28
C ILE A 392 6.23 -7.32 -0.82
N GLY A 393 6.57 -6.04 -0.61
CA GLY A 393 6.62 -5.45 0.72
C GLY A 393 5.29 -5.58 1.45
N PHE A 394 4.17 -5.27 0.80
CA PHE A 394 2.84 -5.46 1.37
C PHE A 394 2.54 -6.93 1.70
N CYS A 395 2.82 -7.88 0.82
CA CYS A 395 2.57 -9.31 1.07
C CYS A 395 3.37 -9.84 2.28
N ILE A 396 4.60 -9.35 2.48
CA ILE A 396 5.47 -9.81 3.56
C ILE A 396 5.13 -9.10 4.87
N ASN A 397 5.08 -7.77 4.87
CA ASN A 397 4.69 -6.99 6.05
C ASN A 397 3.24 -7.23 6.46
N GLY A 398 2.37 -7.53 5.50
CA GLY A 398 0.96 -7.87 5.68
C GLY A 398 0.72 -9.11 6.53
N ALA A 399 1.70 -10.02 6.61
CA ALA A 399 1.62 -11.15 7.55
C ALA A 399 1.66 -10.72 9.04
N ASN A 400 1.81 -9.42 9.32
CA ASN A 400 1.88 -8.84 10.66
C ASN A 400 0.84 -7.75 10.95
N VAL A 401 -0.11 -7.52 10.02
CA VAL A 401 -1.20 -6.55 10.17
C VAL A 401 -2.52 -7.07 9.59
N SER A 402 -3.66 -6.57 10.09
CA SER A 402 -5.00 -6.89 9.57
C SER A 402 -5.51 -5.77 8.65
N ARG A 403 -4.83 -5.62 7.51
CA ARG A 403 -5.04 -4.52 6.54
C ARG A 403 -5.24 -5.01 5.10
N ALA A 404 -5.97 -6.11 4.90
CA ALA A 404 -6.24 -6.67 3.57
C ALA A 404 -6.99 -5.69 2.63
N TYR A 405 -7.83 -4.83 3.20
CA TYR A 405 -8.69 -3.88 2.48
C TYR A 405 -8.12 -2.45 2.42
N PHE A 406 -6.83 -2.27 2.74
CA PHE A 406 -6.16 -0.96 2.87
C PHE A 406 -6.08 -0.20 1.54
N ASP A 407 -6.47 1.08 1.53
CA ASP A 407 -6.57 1.89 0.30
C ASP A 407 -5.30 1.86 -0.57
N LEU A 408 -4.12 1.89 0.06
CA LEU A 408 -2.83 1.96 -0.66
C LEU A 408 -2.57 0.74 -1.55
N VAL A 409 -2.88 -0.48 -1.08
CA VAL A 409 -2.59 -1.69 -1.88
C VAL A 409 -3.46 -1.71 -3.12
N TRP A 410 -4.74 -1.37 -2.98
CA TRP A 410 -5.68 -1.31 -4.10
C TRP A 410 -5.34 -0.17 -5.06
N ALA A 411 -4.90 0.99 -4.57
CA ALA A 411 -4.39 2.08 -5.41
C ALA A 411 -3.18 1.65 -6.27
N ILE A 412 -2.25 0.87 -5.70
CA ILE A 412 -1.09 0.35 -6.43
C ILE A 412 -1.51 -0.70 -7.46
N LEU A 413 -2.42 -1.61 -7.12
CA LEU A 413 -3.00 -2.57 -8.05
C LEU A 413 -3.69 -1.87 -9.23
N ALA A 414 -4.40 -0.77 -8.97
CA ALA A 414 -5.04 0.05 -9.99
C ALA A 414 -4.02 0.63 -10.97
N ILE A 415 -2.87 1.14 -10.48
CA ILE A 415 -1.79 1.64 -11.35
C ILE A 415 -1.18 0.51 -12.19
N ILE A 416 -1.01 -0.70 -11.64
CA ILE A 416 -0.53 -1.86 -12.41
C ILE A 416 -1.49 -2.15 -13.57
N VAL A 417 -2.80 -2.13 -13.33
CA VAL A 417 -3.81 -2.27 -14.39
C VAL A 417 -3.69 -1.15 -15.42
N VAL A 418 -3.64 0.11 -14.99
CA VAL A 418 -3.55 1.27 -15.87
C VAL A 418 -2.33 1.18 -16.79
N VAL A 419 -1.15 0.84 -16.25
CA VAL A 419 0.06 0.69 -17.06
C VAL A 419 -0.10 -0.48 -18.03
N GLN A 420 -0.67 -1.62 -17.60
CA GLN A 420 -0.89 -2.77 -18.46
C GLN A 420 -1.78 -2.44 -19.67
N VAL A 421 -2.94 -1.81 -19.43
CA VAL A 421 -3.93 -1.57 -20.49
C VAL A 421 -3.52 -0.45 -21.43
N ASN A 422 -2.68 0.48 -20.96
CA ASN A 422 -2.13 1.57 -21.76
C ASN A 422 -0.68 1.31 -22.23
N ARG A 423 -0.12 0.10 -22.03
CA ARG A 423 1.30 -0.19 -22.34
C ARG A 423 1.69 0.09 -23.78
N ALA A 424 0.77 -0.09 -24.73
CA ALA A 424 1.02 0.18 -26.15
C ALA A 424 1.22 1.67 -26.43
N SER A 425 0.41 2.54 -25.81
CA SER A 425 0.57 3.99 -25.96
C SER A 425 1.69 4.55 -25.08
N LEU A 426 1.89 3.98 -23.89
CA LEU A 426 2.94 4.40 -22.95
C LEU A 426 4.35 4.01 -23.39
N PHE A 427 4.49 2.89 -24.10
CA PHE A 427 5.77 2.36 -24.56
C PHE A 427 5.87 2.22 -26.08
N ALA A 428 5.07 3.00 -26.83
CA ALA A 428 5.24 3.10 -28.28
C ALA A 428 6.69 3.49 -28.59
N ASN A 429 7.28 2.86 -29.60
CA ASN A 429 8.65 3.17 -30.01
C ASN A 429 8.70 4.60 -30.54
N THR A 430 9.60 5.42 -30.00
CA THR A 430 9.95 6.73 -30.57
C THR A 430 10.84 6.59 -31.82
N GLN A 431 10.73 5.49 -32.57
CA GLN A 431 11.50 5.24 -33.80
C GLN A 431 10.72 5.55 -35.08
N THR A 432 9.73 6.45 -35.01
CA THR A 432 9.10 7.02 -36.20
C THR A 432 9.48 8.48 -36.32
N SER A 433 10.09 8.81 -37.47
CA SER A 433 10.46 10.13 -38.02
C SER A 433 11.71 10.85 -37.47
N THR A 434 12.87 10.48 -38.01
CA THR A 434 13.65 11.39 -38.86
C THR A 434 14.17 10.59 -40.06
N GLN A 435 13.26 10.20 -40.96
CA GLN A 435 13.64 10.19 -42.37
C GLN A 435 13.48 11.63 -42.82
N GLU A 436 14.55 12.41 -42.72
CA GLU A 436 14.67 13.60 -43.55
C GLU A 436 14.79 13.10 -44.98
N THR A 437 13.66 13.05 -45.70
CA THR A 437 13.69 13.10 -47.14
C THR A 437 14.22 14.47 -47.52
N THR A 438 15.48 14.50 -47.96
CA THR A 438 15.98 15.66 -48.71
C THR A 438 15.09 15.83 -49.96
N PRO A 439 14.97 17.06 -50.51
CA PRO A 439 14.14 17.34 -51.68
C PRO A 439 14.45 16.46 -52.93
N ASP A 440 15.56 15.73 -52.90
CA ASP A 440 16.08 14.95 -54.03
C ASP A 440 15.99 13.41 -53.81
N GLY A 441 15.20 12.94 -52.84
CA GLY A 441 14.82 11.53 -52.72
C GLY A 441 15.92 10.52 -52.36
N ARG A 442 17.12 10.95 -51.97
CA ARG A 442 18.21 10.03 -51.57
C ARG A 442 18.20 9.73 -50.07
N GLN A 443 18.19 8.44 -49.73
CA GLN A 443 18.42 7.94 -48.38
C GLN A 443 19.91 8.01 -48.03
N ILE A 444 20.27 8.76 -46.98
CA ILE A 444 21.63 8.77 -46.42
C ILE A 444 21.62 7.92 -45.15
N THR A 445 22.27 6.77 -45.20
CA THR A 445 22.67 6.03 -44.00
C THR A 445 23.91 6.69 -43.40
N LYS A 446 23.77 7.37 -42.26
CA LYS A 446 24.95 7.79 -41.48
C LYS A 446 25.44 6.60 -40.65
N PRO A 447 26.74 6.22 -40.72
CA PRO A 447 27.30 5.28 -39.77
C PRO A 447 27.39 5.92 -38.38
N SER A 448 27.10 5.13 -37.35
CA SER A 448 27.26 5.50 -35.96
C SER A 448 28.75 5.74 -35.65
N SER A 449 29.09 6.95 -35.23
CA SER A 449 30.37 7.21 -34.56
C SER A 449 30.26 6.80 -33.10
N ASP A 450 31.22 5.97 -32.69
CA ASP A 450 31.51 5.36 -31.38
C ASP A 450 31.07 6.10 -30.10
#